data_AF-A0AA35RVP9-F1
#
_entry.id   AF-A0AA35RVP9-F1
#
_cell.length_a   1.000
_cell.length_b   1.000
_cell.length_c   1.000
_cell.angle_alpha   90.00
_cell.angle_beta   90.00
_cell.angle_gamma   90.00
#
_symmetry.space_group_name_H-M   'P 1'
#
loop_
_entity.id
_entity.type
_entity.pdbx_description
1 polymer ?
#
loop_
_entity_poly.entity_id
_entity_poly.type
_entity_poly.pdbx_seq_one_letter_code
_entity_poly.pdbx_strand_id
1 'polypeptide(L)'
;MVTRFGMTDKVGPVAHGDKNEQVSPATQALIDEEIKRLLQESRERAVNMLKQYSVEHRRLAEALLKYETLSVDEIKVVVSGKPLDRKI
;
A
#
# COMPACT_ATOMS: atom_id res chain seq x y z
N MET A 1 2.33 -8.06 -11.78
CA MET A 1 0.89 -8.40 -11.70
C MET A 1 0.18 -8.12 -13.01
N VAL A 2 0.33 -6.93 -13.60
CA VAL A 2 -0.32 -6.55 -14.86
C VAL A 2 0.23 -7.30 -16.09
N THR A 3 1.55 -7.38 -16.28
CA THR A 3 2.16 -7.97 -17.49
C THR A 3 2.40 -9.49 -17.41
N ARG A 4 2.91 -9.95 -16.26
CA ARG A 4 3.32 -11.36 -16.08
C ARG A 4 2.23 -12.28 -15.54
N PHE A 5 1.20 -11.72 -14.90
CA PHE A 5 0.14 -12.50 -14.24
C PHE A 5 -1.26 -12.23 -14.81
N GLY A 6 -1.39 -11.35 -15.81
CA GLY A 6 -2.66 -11.11 -16.52
C GLY A 6 -3.81 -10.67 -15.62
N MET A 7 -3.53 -9.99 -14.50
CA MET A 7 -4.52 -9.68 -13.45
C MET A 7 -5.42 -8.47 -13.77
N THR A 8 -5.60 -8.11 -15.04
CA THR A 8 -6.40 -6.94 -15.45
C THR A 8 -7.25 -7.20 -16.69
N ASP A 9 -8.56 -6.94 -16.57
CA ASP A 9 -9.61 -7.31 -17.53
C ASP A 9 -9.40 -6.77 -18.95
N LYS A 10 -8.70 -5.65 -19.11
CA LYS A 10 -8.48 -5.00 -20.42
C LYS A 10 -7.34 -5.60 -21.23
N VAL A 11 -6.33 -6.19 -20.58
CA VAL A 11 -5.15 -6.76 -21.25
C VAL A 11 -5.36 -8.26 -21.52
N GLY A 12 -6.35 -8.87 -20.86
CA GLY A 12 -6.65 -10.30 -20.99
C GLY A 12 -5.56 -11.19 -20.37
N PRO A 13 -5.78 -12.52 -20.32
CA PRO A 13 -4.84 -13.47 -19.71
C PRO A 13 -3.65 -13.77 -20.64
N VAL A 14 -3.09 -12.76 -21.29
CA VAL A 14 -1.89 -12.91 -22.11
C VAL A 14 -0.68 -12.66 -21.21
N ALA A 15 0.03 -13.73 -20.90
CA ALA A 15 1.31 -13.63 -20.19
C ALA A 15 2.35 -13.02 -21.13
N HIS A 16 2.50 -11.70 -21.10
CA HIS A 16 3.63 -11.00 -21.73
C HIS A 16 4.89 -11.25 -20.89
N GLY A 17 5.33 -12.50 -20.89
CA GLY A 17 6.32 -13.05 -19.96
C GLY A 17 7.74 -13.06 -20.51
N ASP A 18 7.93 -12.96 -21.82
CA ASP A 18 9.25 -12.96 -22.41
C ASP A 18 9.66 -11.56 -22.88
N LYS A 19 10.85 -11.14 -22.45
CA LYS A 19 11.48 -9.84 -22.74
C LYS A 19 11.66 -9.53 -24.24
N ASN A 20 11.19 -10.42 -25.13
CA ASN A 20 11.39 -10.37 -26.58
C ASN A 20 10.09 -10.41 -27.40
N GLU A 21 8.90 -10.46 -26.79
CA GLU A 21 7.68 -10.24 -27.57
C GLU A 21 7.55 -8.74 -27.84
N GLN A 22 7.69 -8.35 -29.12
CA GLN A 22 7.43 -7.00 -29.61
C GLN A 22 5.94 -6.71 -29.45
N VAL A 23 5.53 -6.33 -28.24
CA VAL A 23 4.17 -5.88 -27.96
C VAL A 23 3.94 -4.61 -28.77
N SER A 24 2.80 -4.52 -29.47
CA SER A 24 2.51 -3.33 -30.27
C SER A 24 2.56 -2.05 -29.41
N PRO A 25 2.97 -0.89 -29.96
CA PRO A 25 2.99 0.36 -29.19
C PRO A 25 1.64 0.69 -28.54
N ALA A 26 0.53 0.29 -29.17
CA ALA A 26 -0.81 0.45 -28.63
C ALA A 26 -1.04 -0.41 -27.38
N THR A 27 -0.54 -1.66 -27.37
CA THR A 27 -0.64 -2.56 -26.22
C THR A 27 0.28 -2.12 -25.08
N GLN A 28 1.47 -1.59 -25.38
CA GLN A 28 2.36 -1.02 -24.35
C GLN A 28 1.72 0.18 -23.66
N ALA A 29 1.10 1.09 -24.42
CA ALA A 29 0.39 2.23 -23.85
C ALA A 29 -0.76 1.80 -22.92
N LEU A 30 -1.51 0.75 -23.29
CA LEU A 30 -2.57 0.18 -22.45
C LEU A 30 -2.02 -0.42 -21.16
N ILE A 31 -0.88 -1.13 -21.23
CA ILE A 31 -0.21 -1.68 -20.05
C ILE A 31 0.24 -0.56 -19.10
N ASP A 32 0.86 0.49 -19.62
CA ASP A 32 1.34 1.62 -18.82
C ASP A 32 0.19 2.38 -18.15
N GLU A 33 -0.94 2.56 -18.85
CA GLU A 33 -2.15 3.14 -18.29
C GLU A 33 -2.69 2.30 -17.13
N GLU A 34 -2.71 0.97 -17.29
CA GLU A 34 -3.19 0.05 -16.27
C GLU A 34 -2.29 0.02 -15.03
N ILE A 35 -0.97 0.09 -15.22
CA ILE A 35 0.01 0.20 -14.13
C ILE A 35 -0.21 1.50 -13.36
N LYS A 36 -0.39 2.62 -14.08
CA LYS A 36 -0.67 3.92 -13.45
C LYS A 36 -1.97 3.88 -12.67
N ARG A 37 -3.04 3.31 -13.22
CA ARG A 37 -4.32 3.17 -12.52
C ARG A 37 -4.16 2.35 -11.24
N LEU A 38 -3.48 1.21 -11.31
CA LEU A 38 -3.24 0.35 -10.15
C LEU A 38 -2.45 1.07 -9.05
N LEU A 39 -1.40 1.80 -9.41
CA LEU A 39 -0.63 2.61 -8.46
C LEU A 39 -1.52 3.69 -7.81
N GLN A 40 -2.27 4.43 -8.63
CA GLN A 40 -3.14 5.48 -8.15
C GLN A 40 -4.20 4.96 -7.18
N GLU A 41 -4.89 3.88 -7.54
CA GLU A 41 -5.88 3.25 -6.67
C GLU A 41 -5.24 2.73 -5.37
N SER A 42 -4.06 2.11 -5.45
CA SER A 42 -3.36 1.63 -4.24
C SER A 42 -2.98 2.77 -3.30
N ARG A 43 -2.52 3.89 -3.86
CA ARG A 43 -2.19 5.11 -3.13
C ARG A 43 -3.44 5.70 -2.49
N GLU A 44 -4.54 5.83 -3.24
CA GLU A 44 -5.80 6.34 -2.73
C GLU A 44 -6.35 5.47 -1.60
N ARG A 45 -6.32 4.14 -1.74
CA ARG A 45 -6.70 3.22 -0.67
C ARG A 45 -5.85 3.42 0.58
N ALA A 46 -4.53 3.51 0.43
CA ALA A 46 -3.62 3.73 1.57
C ALA A 46 -3.87 5.09 2.25
N VAL A 47 -4.05 6.16 1.47
CA VAL A 47 -4.36 7.50 1.99
C VAL A 47 -5.72 7.51 2.70
N ASN A 48 -6.73 6.87 2.14
CA ASN A 48 -8.06 6.79 2.76
C ASN A 48 -8.01 6.00 4.07
N MET A 49 -7.27 4.90 4.11
CA MET A 49 -7.05 4.13 5.34
C MET A 49 -6.36 4.99 6.41
N LEU A 50 -5.30 5.73 6.06
CA LEU A 50 -4.61 6.63 7.00
C LEU A 50 -5.51 7.78 7.48
N LYS A 51 -6.38 8.32 6.63
CA LYS A 51 -7.36 9.34 7.00
C LYS A 51 -8.43 8.80 7.95
N GLN A 52 -8.95 7.60 7.66
CA GLN A 52 -9.96 6.93 8.48
C GLN A 52 -9.43 6.66 9.90
N TYR A 53 -8.18 6.20 10.02
CA TYR A 53 -7.52 5.92 11.29
C TYR A 53 -6.58 7.05 11.75
N SER A 54 -6.93 8.31 11.44
CA SER A 54 -6.07 9.47 11.72
C SER A 54 -5.83 9.68 13.23
N VAL A 55 -6.80 9.32 14.07
CA VAL A 55 -6.70 9.43 15.52
C VAL A 55 -5.69 8.42 16.06
N GLU A 56 -5.78 7.17 15.65
CA GLU A 56 -4.88 6.08 16.01
C GLU A 56 -3.47 6.33 15.47
N HIS A 57 -3.36 6.82 14.23
CA HIS A 57 -2.08 7.22 13.63
C HIS A 57 -1.39 8.33 14.44
N ARG A 58 -2.15 9.35 14.87
CA ARG A 58 -1.60 10.43 15.70
C ARG A 58 -1.17 9.93 17.08
N ARG A 59 -1.96 9.06 17.73
CA ARG A 59 -1.58 8.43 19.00
C ARG A 59 -0.29 7.63 18.89
N LEU A 60 -0.12 6.88 17.79
CA LEU A 60 1.09 6.12 17.54
C LEU A 60 2.31 7.04 17.34
N ALA A 61 2.15 8.14 16.59
CA ALA A 61 3.20 9.14 16.42
C ALA A 61 3.59 9.82 17.75
N GLU A 62 2.60 10.19 18.57
CA GLU A 62 2.85 10.76 19.91
C GLU A 62 3.53 9.75 20.84
N ALA A 63 3.17 8.47 20.77
CA ALA A 63 3.83 7.42 21.53
C ALA A 63 5.28 7.20 21.07
N LEU A 64 5.54 7.20 19.76
CA LEU A 64 6.90 7.11 19.21
C LEU A 64 7.77 8.28 19.64
N LEU A 65 7.21 9.50 19.71
CA LEU A 65 7.93 10.67 20.23
C LEU A 65 8.29 10.55 21.72
N LYS A 66 7.50 9.80 22.51
CA LYS A 66 7.75 9.63 23.95
C LYS A 66 8.67 8.46 24.27
N TYR A 67 8.56 7.35 23.55
CA TYR A 67 9.23 6.09 23.90
C TYR A 67 10.30 5.64 22.90
N GLU A 68 10.51 6.40 21.81
CA GLU A 68 11.46 6.20 20.68
C GLU A 68 11.27 4.90 19.86
N THR A 69 10.82 3.83 20.51
CA THR A 69 10.59 2.50 19.96
C THR A 69 9.31 1.93 20.56
N LEU A 70 8.54 1.21 19.74
CA LEU A 70 7.40 0.42 20.20
C LEU A 70 7.50 -1.02 19.69
N SER A 71 7.22 -1.96 20.57
CA SER A 71 6.99 -3.37 20.24
C SER A 71 5.57 -3.60 19.71
N VAL A 72 5.34 -4.72 19.04
CA VAL A 72 4.03 -5.06 18.43
C VAL A 72 2.91 -5.06 19.46
N ASP A 73 3.17 -5.51 20.69
CA ASP A 73 2.17 -5.51 21.76
C ASP A 73 1.87 -4.09 22.26
N GLU A 74 2.89 -3.23 22.33
CA GLU A 74 2.73 -1.83 22.73
C GLU A 74 1.96 -1.02 21.68
N ILE A 75 2.17 -1.29 20.39
CA ILE A 75 1.42 -0.70 19.29
C ILE A 75 -0.09 -0.99 19.45
N LYS A 76 -0.45 -2.25 19.74
CA LYS A 76 -1.86 -2.63 19.94
C LYS A 76 -2.50 -1.89 21.11
N VAL A 77 -1.74 -1.68 22.20
CA VAL A 77 -2.20 -0.96 23.39
C VAL A 77 -2.43 0.53 23.09
N VAL A 78 -1.50 1.18 22.38
CA VAL A 78 -1.60 2.60 21.98
C VAL A 78 -2.74 2.84 20.99
N VAL A 79 -2.88 1.95 20.00
CA VAL A 79 -4.00 2.01 19.03
C VAL A 79 -5.34 1.85 19.74
N SER A 80 -5.41 0.98 20.76
CA SER A 80 -6.60 0.80 21.62
C SER A 80 -6.88 1.98 22.56
N GLY A 81 -6.02 3.00 22.59
CA GLY A 81 -6.18 4.21 23.42
C GLY A 81 -5.81 4.03 24.89
N LYS A 82 -5.10 2.94 25.24
CA LYS A 82 -4.60 2.73 26.61
C LYS A 82 -3.21 3.38 26.76
N PRO A 83 -2.92 4.03 27.88
CA PRO A 83 -1.59 4.57 28.14
C PRO A 83 -0.58 3.42 28.33
N LEU A 84 0.60 3.55 27.72
CA LEU A 84 1.72 2.66 27.97
C LEU A 84 2.35 3.04 29.31
N ASP A 85 2.27 2.15 30.29
CA ASP A 85 3.03 2.28 31.54
C ASP A 85 4.41 1.65 31.36
N ARG A 86 5.28 2.34 30.60
CA ARG A 86 6.69 2.00 30.52
C ARG A 86 7.40 2.84 31.58
N LYS A 87 7.74 2.21 32.71
CA LYS A 87 8.66 2.83 33.68
C LYS A 87 9.99 3.07 32.95
N ILE A 88 10.36 4.34 32.86
CA ILE A 88 11.69 4.79 32.43
C ILE A 88 12.69 4.39 33.51
#